data_AF-A0A6A1R4L0-F1
#
_entry.id   AF-A0A6A1R4L0-F1
#
_cell.length_a   1.000
_cell.length_b   1.000
_cell.length_c   1.000
_cell.angle_alpha   90.00
_cell.angle_beta   90.00
_cell.angle_gamma   90.00
#
_symmetry.space_group_name_H-M   'P 1'
#
loop_
_entity.id
_entity.type
_entity.pdbx_description
1 polymer ?
#
loop_
_entity_poly.entity_id
_entity_poly.type
_entity_poly.pdbx_seq_one_letter_code
_entity_poly.pdbx_strand_id
1 'polypeptide(L)' 'MGRYALTPAAELTNSGSYTASLSIRSGHGQSTHDRVFRFVPDFDTAAAALRYACREGRRLLQQPGLTA' A
#
# COMPACT_ATOMS: atom_id res chain seq x y z
N MET A 1 -5.31 -6.51 19.37
CA MET A 1 -5.38 -5.80 18.07
C MET A 1 -3.96 -5.59 17.57
N GLY A 2 -3.57 -6.23 16.47
CA GLY A 2 -2.25 -6.02 15.86
C GLY A 2 -2.09 -4.57 15.39
N ARG A 3 -0.90 -3.99 15.55
CA ARG A 3 -0.59 -2.68 14.96
C ARG A 3 -0.21 -2.91 13.50
N TYR A 4 -1.01 -2.38 12.59
CA TYR A 4 -0.68 -2.31 11.17
C TYR A 4 -0.13 -0.91 10.86
N ALA A 5 1.05 -0.85 10.27
CA ALA A 5 1.57 0.38 9.69
C ALA A 5 1.36 0.36 8.17
N LEU A 6 0.71 1.39 7.64
CA LEU A 6 0.49 1.59 6.21
C LEU A 6 1.43 2.67 5.70
N THR A 7 2.21 2.35 4.66
CA THR A 7 3.12 3.30 4.01
C THR A 7 2.77 3.38 2.53
N PRO A 8 1.97 4.37 2.11
CA PRO A 8 1.68 4.61 0.70
C PRO A 8 2.88 5.28 0.01
N ALA A 9 3.12 4.92 -1.24
CA ALA A 9 4.15 5.52 -2.07
C ALA A 9 3.64 5.76 -3.50
N ALA A 10 4.25 6.75 -4.15
CA ALA A 10 4.06 7.02 -5.57
C ALA A 10 5.42 6.94 -6.25
N GLU A 11 5.50 6.16 -7.32
CA GLU A 11 6.73 5.92 -8.07
C GLU A 11 6.55 6.47 -9.49
N LEU A 12 7.46 7.36 -9.92
CA LEU A 12 7.47 7.89 -11.28
C LEU A 12 7.96 6.79 -12.24
N THR A 13 7.21 6.56 -13.30
CA THR A 13 7.54 5.59 -14.33
C THR A 13 8.38 6.21 -15.44
N ASN A 14 9.01 5.36 -16.25
CA ASN A 14 9.74 5.78 -17.45
C ASN A 14 8.85 6.47 -18.50
N SER A 15 7.53 6.26 -18.45
CA SER A 15 6.56 6.93 -19.33
C SER A 15 6.10 8.29 -18.81
N GLY A 16 6.60 8.75 -17.66
CA GLY A 16 6.22 10.05 -17.07
C GLY A 16 4.93 10.03 -16.25
N SER A 17 4.31 8.86 -16.12
CA SER A 17 3.15 8.65 -15.24
C SER A 17 3.59 8.15 -13.86
N TYR A 18 2.69 8.17 -12.88
CA TYR A 18 2.93 7.68 -11.53
C TYR A 18 2.22 6.36 -11.31
N THR A 19 2.89 5.41 -10.67
CA THR A 19 2.24 4.20 -10.13
C THR A 19 2.09 4.32 -8.63
N ALA A 20 1.06 3.67 -8.10
CA ALA A 20 0.82 3.61 -6.67
C ALA A 20 1.37 2.30 -6.08
N SER A 21 1.99 2.39 -4.91
CA SER A 21 2.35 1.22 -4.11
C SER A 21 2.02 1.44 -2.64
N LEU A 22 1.88 0.34 -1.89
CA LEU A 22 1.55 0.35 -0.48
C LEU A 22 2.30 -0.76 0.24
N SER A 23 3.11 -0.40 1.24
CA SER A 23 3.64 -1.38 2.21
C SER A 23 2.69 -1.45 3.40
N ILE A 24 2.33 -2.68 3.77
CA ILE A 24 1.60 -3.01 4.99
C ILE A 24 2.54 -3.81 5.87
N ARG A 25 2.95 -3.22 6.99
CA ARG A 25 3.72 -3.92 8.01
C ARG A 25 2.80 -4.33 9.15
N SER A 26 2.76 -5.62 9.43
CA SER A 26 2.09 -6.19 10.59
C SER A 26 3.11 -6.82 11.53
N GLY A 27 2.86 -6.75 12.84
CA GLY A 27 3.69 -7.41 13.83
C GLY A 27 2.98 -7.58 15.17
N HIS A 28 3.05 -8.79 15.71
CA HIS A 28 2.69 -9.11 17.09
C HIS A 28 3.71 -10.13 17.61
N GLY A 29 4.60 -9.72 18.53
CA GLY A 29 5.69 -10.58 19.00
C GLY A 29 6.93 -10.58 18.09
N GLN A 30 7.57 -11.74 17.91
CA GLN A 30 8.86 -11.88 17.19
C GLN A 30 8.77 -11.91 15.65
N SER A 31 7.57 -11.97 15.07
CA SER A 31 7.41 -12.01 13.61
C SER A 31 6.84 -10.68 13.10
N THR A 32 7.63 -9.99 12.29
CA THR A 32 7.21 -8.82 11.51
C THR A 32 6.99 -9.27 10.08
N HIS A 33 5.82 -9.02 9.53
CA HIS A 33 5.50 -9.33 8.14
C HIS A 33 5.32 -8.02 7.36
N ASP A 34 6.10 -7.85 6.30
CA ASP A 34 5.99 -6.71 5.39
C ASP A 34 5.37 -7.21 4.09
N ARG A 35 4.23 -6.64 3.69
CA ARG A 35 3.56 -6.96 2.43
C ARG A 35 3.54 -5.70 1.57
N VAL A 36 4.15 -5.78 0.40
CA VAL A 36 4.16 -4.69 -0.57
C VAL A 36 3.14 -4.98 -1.67
N PHE A 37 2.19 -4.07 -1.85
CA PHE A 37 1.21 -4.08 -2.92
C PHE A 37 1.62 -3.06 -3.97
N ARG A 38 1.72 -3.49 -5.22
CA ARG A 38 1.93 -2.60 -6.37
C ARG A 38 0.67 -2.60 -7.21
N PHE A 39 0.13 -1.41 -7.46
CA PHE A 39 -1.12 -1.26 -8.18
C PHE A 39 -0.87 -1.04 -9.68
N VAL A 40 -1.76 -1.58 -10.51
CA VAL A 40 -1.68 -1.51 -11.98
C VAL A 40 -2.00 -0.12 -12.55
N PRO A 41 -2.99 0.64 -12.02
CA PRO A 41 -3.32 1.95 -12.60
C PRO A 41 -2.16 2.93 -12.55
N ASP A 42 -1.92 3.59 -13.67
CA ASP A 42 -1.06 4.76 -13.76
C ASP A 42 -1.87 6.05 -13.52
N PHE A 43 -1.17 7.07 -13.01
CA PHE A 43 -1.75 8.35 -12.61
C PHE A 43 -0.95 9.50 -13.18
N ASP A 44 -1.62 10.57 -13.59
CA ASP A 44 -0.94 11.78 -14.08
C ASP A 44 -0.18 12.53 -12.97
N THR A 45 -0.50 12.28 -11.70
CA THR A 45 0.12 12.96 -10.56
C THR A 45 0.44 12.02 -9.41
N ALA A 46 1.53 12.30 -8.71
CA ALA A 46 1.89 11.60 -7.47
C ALA A 46 0.78 11.69 -6.41
N ALA A 47 0.09 12.83 -6.32
CA ALA A 47 -1.02 13.02 -5.38
C ALA A 47 -2.19 12.07 -5.65
N ALA A 48 -2.53 11.84 -6.92
CA ALA A 48 -3.56 10.87 -7.29
C ALA A 48 -3.15 9.43 -6.94
N ALA A 49 -1.89 9.06 -7.22
CA ALA A 49 -1.34 7.76 -6.84
C ALA A 49 -1.37 7.53 -5.32
N LEU A 50 -0.96 8.51 -4.52
CA LEU A 50 -0.99 8.43 -3.06
C LEU A 50 -2.43 8.32 -2.51
N ARG A 51 -3.36 9.12 -3.04
CA ARG A 51 -4.78 9.03 -2.66
C ARG A 51 -5.35 7.65 -2.96
N TYR A 52 -4.98 7.08 -4.11
CA TYR A 52 -5.37 5.74 -4.50
C TYR A 52 -4.79 4.68 -3.55
N ALA A 53 -3.49 4.72 -3.26
CA ALA A 53 -2.84 3.81 -2.31
C ALA A 53 -3.47 3.84 -0.92
N CYS A 54 -3.81 5.03 -0.41
CA CYS A 54 -4.52 5.18 0.85
C CYS A 54 -5.93 4.55 0.83
N ARG A 55 -6.67 4.73 -0.26
CA ARG A 55 -8.02 4.16 -0.41
C ARG A 55 -7.96 2.63 -0.44
N GLU A 56 -7.08 2.06 -1.26
CA GLU A 56 -6.92 0.61 -1.35
C GLU A 56 -6.35 0.02 -0.06
N GLY A 57 -5.44 0.72 0.62
CA GLY A 57 -4.91 0.27 1.91
C GLY A 57 -5.98 0.07 2.98
N ARG A 58 -6.99 0.96 3.04
CA ARG A 58 -8.14 0.77 3.93
C ARG A 58 -8.96 -0.46 3.57
N ARG A 59 -9.15 -0.72 2.28
CA ARG A 59 -9.87 -1.90 1.79
C ARG A 59 -9.11 -3.19 2.11
N LEU A 60 -7.79 -3.19 1.94
CA LEU A 60 -6.92 -4.31 2.28
C LEU A 60 -6.98 -4.65 3.77
N LEU A 61 -6.95 -3.65 4.66
CA LEU A 61 -7.10 -3.88 6.10
C LEU A 61 -8.44 -4.51 6.50
N GLN A 62 -9.48 -4.40 5.67
CA GLN A 62 -10.78 -5.03 5.91
C GLN A 62 -10.84 -6.49 5.41
N GLN A 63 -9.82 -6.97 4.70
CA GLN A 63 -9.80 -8.33 4.17
C GLN A 63 -9.23 -9.33 5.21
N PRO A 64 -9.93 -10.44 5.48
CA PRO A 64 -9.52 -11.42 6.49
C PRO A 64 -8.19 -12.14 6.18
N GLY A 65 -7.68 -12.05 4.94
CA GLY A 65 -6.40 -12.65 4.51
C GLY A 65 -5.13 -11.90 4.94
N LEU A 66 -5.25 -10.74 5.59
CA LEU A 66 -4.12 -9.94 6.11
C LEU A 66 -3.88 -10.11 7.61
N THR A 67 -4.72 -10.91 8.29
CA THR A 67 -4.74 -11.11 9.75
C THR A 67 -4.12 -12.42 10.25
N ALA A 68 -3.53 -13.25 9.37
CA ALA A 68 -2.90 -14.51 9.77
C ALA A 68 -1.52 -14.31 10.39
#